data_AF-A0A2D6GF83-F1
#
_entry.id   AF-A0A2D6GF83-F1
#
_cell.length_a   1.000
_cell.length_b   1.000
_cell.length_c   1.000
_cell.angle_alpha   90.00
_cell.angle_beta   90.00
_cell.angle_gamma   90.00
#
_symmetry.space_group_name_H-M   'P 1'
#
loop_
_entity.id
_entity.type
_entity.pdbx_description
1 polymer ?
#
loop_
_entity_poly.entity_id
_entity_poly.type
_entity_poly.pdbx_seq_one_letter_code
_entity_poly.pdbx_strand_id
1 'polypeptide(L)' 'MPAPAGLRTVPNGRDVAQGQKVMYLGKVTGGPQYGARGTVVQTLRNNALVDLGKAGTWRVPYHFLALPEAA' A
#
# COMPACT_ATOMS: atom_id res chain seq x y z
N MET A 1 -20.92 13.56 -11.55
CA MET A 1 -20.39 13.55 -10.17
C MET A 1 -19.43 12.37 -10.07
N PRO A 2 -18.12 12.54 -9.84
CA PRO A 2 -17.27 11.41 -9.51
C PRO A 2 -17.47 11.05 -8.03
N ALA A 3 -17.53 9.75 -7.75
CA ALA A 3 -17.77 9.16 -6.44
C ALA A 3 -16.70 9.60 -5.40
N PRO A 4 -17.00 9.58 -4.09
CA PRO A 4 -15.98 9.79 -3.08
C PRO A 4 -14.90 8.72 -3.25
N ALA A 5 -13.65 9.13 -3.46
CA ALA A 5 -12.52 8.23 -3.65
C ALA A 5 -12.44 7.25 -2.48
N GLY A 6 -12.97 6.05 -2.68
CA GLY A 6 -13.01 5.01 -1.68
C GLY A 6 -11.60 4.50 -1.43
N LEU A 7 -11.20 4.41 -0.17
CA LEU A 7 -10.04 3.60 0.20
C LEU A 7 -10.48 2.14 0.09
N ARG A 8 -10.04 1.45 -0.96
CA ARG A 8 -10.24 0.01 -1.07
C ARG A 8 -9.07 -0.72 -0.42
N THR A 9 -9.38 -1.57 0.55
CA THR A 9 -8.43 -2.58 1.02
C THR A 9 -8.11 -3.51 -0.15
N VAL A 10 -6.84 -3.85 -0.33
CA VAL A 10 -6.43 -4.76 -1.40
C VAL A 10 -6.35 -6.19 -0.87
N PRO A 11 -7.33 -7.05 -1.18
CA PRO A 11 -7.25 -8.45 -0.77
C PRO A 11 -6.19 -9.23 -1.57
N ASN A 12 -5.80 -8.74 -2.75
CA ASN A 12 -4.83 -9.39 -3.63
C ASN A 12 -3.96 -8.39 -4.39
N GLY A 13 -2.75 -8.81 -4.75
CA GLY A 13 -1.79 -8.00 -5.51
C GLY A 13 -2.16 -7.71 -6.96
N ARG A 14 -3.33 -8.16 -7.42
CA ARG A 14 -3.81 -7.92 -8.79
C ARG A 14 -4.11 -6.44 -9.06
N ASP A 15 -4.54 -5.71 -8.06
CA ASP A 15 -4.90 -4.30 -8.18
C ASP A 15 -3.73 -3.36 -7.86
N VAL A 16 -2.59 -3.89 -7.41
CA VAL A 16 -1.44 -3.09 -7.00
C VAL A 16 -0.42 -3.07 -8.13
N ALA A 17 -0.19 -1.89 -8.71
CA ALA A 17 0.87 -1.68 -9.71
C ALA A 17 2.13 -1.06 -9.09
N GLN A 18 3.29 -1.31 -9.72
CA GLN A 18 4.51 -0.57 -9.42
C GLN A 18 4.31 0.93 -9.75
N GLY A 19 4.80 1.80 -8.88
CA GLY A 19 4.63 3.26 -8.96
C GLY A 19 3.32 3.76 -8.36
N GLN A 20 2.44 2.87 -7.88
CA GLN A 20 1.16 3.26 -7.32
C GLN A 20 1.32 3.72 -5.87
N LYS A 21 0.60 4.79 -5.49
CA LYS A 21 0.54 5.24 -4.11
C LYS A 21 -0.36 4.31 -3.32
N VAL A 22 0.16 3.78 -2.23
CA VAL A 22 -0.56 2.91 -1.29
C VAL A 22 -0.50 3.51 0.10
N MET A 23 -1.47 3.16 0.93
CA MET A 23 -1.46 3.46 2.35
C MET A 23 -1.20 2.18 3.13
N TYR A 24 -0.22 2.24 4.03
CA TYR A 24 0.09 1.18 4.95
C TYR A 24 -0.94 1.17 6.08
N LEU A 25 -1.72 0.09 6.18
CA LEU A 25 -2.69 -0.17 7.24
C LEU A 25 -2.18 -1.21 8.25
N GLY A 26 -0.92 -1.64 8.15
CA GLY A 26 -0.34 -2.54 9.14
C GLY A 26 -0.01 -1.85 10.45
N LYS A 27 -0.07 -2.60 11.54
CA LYS A 27 0.44 -2.20 12.86
C LYS A 27 1.48 -3.22 13.28
N VAL A 28 2.71 -3.03 12.81
CA VAL A 28 3.85 -3.91 13.10
C VAL A 28 4.78 -3.18 14.06
N THR A 29 5.11 -3.79 15.19
CA THR A 29 6.08 -3.25 16.15
C THR A 29 7.46 -3.18 15.50
N GLY A 30 8.03 -1.98 15.40
CA GLY A 30 9.27 -1.73 14.66
C GLY A 30 9.09 -1.56 13.13
N GLY A 31 7.85 -1.65 12.65
CA GLY A 31 7.49 -1.38 11.26
C GLY A 31 7.10 0.09 10.99
N PRO A 32 6.64 0.39 9.77
CA PRO A 32 6.17 1.72 9.42
C PRO A 32 4.96 2.15 10.25
N GLN A 33 4.77 3.46 10.38
CA GLN A 33 3.62 4.00 11.08
C GLN A 33 2.31 3.63 10.34
N TYR A 34 1.30 3.20 11.08
CA TYR A 34 -0.03 2.99 10.54
C TYR A 34 -0.55 4.28 9.87
N GLY A 35 -1.14 4.16 8.67
CA GLY A 35 -1.56 5.28 7.85
C GLY A 35 -0.43 5.92 7.03
N ALA A 36 0.80 5.40 7.11
CA ALA A 36 1.90 5.90 6.29
C ALA A 36 1.60 5.69 4.80
N ARG A 37 1.78 6.74 4.01
CA ARG A 37 1.61 6.69 2.56
C ARG A 37 2.97 6.41 1.93
N GLY A 38 2.98 5.45 1.02
CA GLY A 38 4.19 5.06 0.30
C GLY A 38 3.90 4.78 -1.15
N THR A 39 4.96 4.57 -1.91
CA THR A 39 4.88 4.20 -3.32
C THR A 39 5.31 2.75 -3.46
N VAL A 40 4.54 1.96 -4.20
CA VAL A 40 4.92 0.58 -4.48
C VAL A 40 6.13 0.58 -5.40
N VAL A 41 7.27 0.13 -4.88
CA VAL A 41 8.50 -0.03 -5.68
C VAL A 41 8.45 -1.31 -6.48
N GLN A 42 7.86 -2.36 -5.92
CA GLN A 42 7.78 -3.65 -6.60
C GLN A 42 6.61 -4.45 -6.06
N THR A 43 5.86 -5.10 -6.95
CA THR A 43 4.84 -6.08 -6.58
C THR A 43 5.39 -7.49 -6.67
N LEU A 44 5.21 -8.27 -5.61
CA LEU A 44 5.54 -9.68 -5.55
C LEU A 44 4.24 -10.50 -5.54
N ARG A 45 4.34 -11.82 -5.66
CA ARG A 45 3.16 -12.70 -5.77
C ARG A 45 2.13 -12.53 -4.65
N ASN A 46 2.58 -12.36 -3.40
CA ASN A 46 1.72 -12.20 -2.20
C ASN A 46 2.03 -10.95 -1.36
N ASN A 47 3.12 -10.23 -1.67
CA ASN A 47 3.58 -9.07 -0.90
C ASN A 47 3.91 -7.93 -1.87
N ALA A 48 3.90 -6.69 -1.42
CA ALA A 48 4.48 -5.57 -2.15
C ALA A 48 5.69 -5.02 -1.40
N LEU A 49 6.70 -4.63 -2.14
CA LEU A 49 7.74 -3.72 -1.68
C LEU A 49 7.20 -2.30 -1.82
N VAL A 50 7.06 -1.61 -0.69
CA VAL A 50 6.54 -0.25 -0.61
C VAL A 50 7.64 0.64 -0.05
N ASP A 51 8.02 1.66 -0.80
CA ASP A 51 8.86 2.72 -0.27
C ASP A 51 8.00 3.72 0.50
N LEU A 52 8.25 3.81 1.80
CA LEU A 52 7.56 4.69 2.72
C LEU A 52 8.41 5.93 3.02
N GLY A 53 9.30 6.30 2.09
CA GLY A 53 10.19 7.45 2.19
C GLY A 53 11.13 7.35 3.39
N LYS A 54 10.85 8.12 4.45
CA LYS A 54 11.69 8.18 5.66
C LYS A 54 11.81 6.84 6.41
N ALA A 55 10.81 5.97 6.28
CA ALA A 55 10.89 4.63 6.87
C ALA A 55 11.71 3.65 6.01
N GLY A 56 12.08 4.05 4.78
CA GLY A 56 12.73 3.21 3.80
C GLY A 56 11.75 2.29 3.07
N THR A 57 12.29 1.27 2.42
CA THR A 57 11.53 0.29 1.64
C THR A 57 11.13 -0.90 2.51
N TRP A 58 9.83 -1.18 2.57
CA TRP A 58 9.25 -2.23 3.39
C TRP A 58 8.56 -3.30 2.55
N ARG A 59 8.75 -4.56 2.95
CA ARG A 59 8.02 -5.68 2.38
C ARG A 59 6.72 -5.89 3.14
N VAL A 60 5.63 -5.42 2.57
CA VAL A 60 4.31 -5.42 3.19
C VAL A 60 3.38 -6.41 2.46
N PRO A 61 2.74 -7.34 3.18
CA PRO A 61 1.69 -8.18 2.59
C PRO A 61 0.48 -7.36 2.12
N TYR A 62 -0.18 -7.79 1.03
CA TYR A 62 -1.29 -7.03 0.45
C TYR A 62 -2.44 -6.72 1.41
N HIS A 63 -2.74 -7.62 2.34
CA HIS A 63 -3.79 -7.44 3.36
C HIS A 63 -3.52 -6.28 4.33
N PHE A 64 -2.29 -5.76 4.39
CA PHE A 64 -1.93 -4.57 5.16
C PHE A 64 -1.83 -3.30 4.30
N LEU A 65 -2.25 -3.35 3.03
CA LEU A 65 -2.24 -2.21 2.14
C LEU A 65 -3.68 -1.78 1.81
N ALA A 66 -3.88 -0.48 1.70
CA ALA A 66 -5.03 0.11 1.04
C ALA A 66 -4.59 0.87 -0.19
N LEU A 67 -5.32 0.68 -1.29
CA LEU A 67 -5.20 1.52 -2.45
C LEU A 67 -6.18 2.69 -2.32
N PRO A 68 -5.74 3.93 -2.58
CA PRO A 68 -6.68 4.96 -3.00
C PRO A 68 -7.24 4.51 -4.35
N GLU A 69 -8.54 4.25 -4.43
CA GLU A 69 -9.18 3.96 -5.71
C GLU A 69 -8.92 5.14 -6.65
N ALA A 70 -8.06 4.92 -7.65
CA ALA A 70 -7.82 5.90 -8.68
C ALA A 70 -9.10 6.00 -9.51
N ALA A 71 -9.72 7.20 -9.45
CA ALA A 71 -10.91 7.56 -10.19
C ALA A 71 -10.71 7.56 -11.71
#